data_AF-A0A699Z4J9-F1
#
_entry.id   AF-A0A699Z4J9-F1
#
_cell.length_a   1.000
_cell.length_b   1.000
_cell.length_c   1.000
_cell.angle_alpha   90.00
_cell.angle_beta   90.00
_cell.angle_gamma   90.00
#
_symmetry.space_group_name_H-M   'P 1'
#
loop_
_entity.id
_entity.type
_entity.pdbx_description
1 polymer ?
#
loop_
_entity_poly.entity_id
_entity_poly.type
_entity_poly.pdbx_seq_one_letter_code
_entity_poly.pdbx_strand_id
1 'polypeptide(L)'
;ISRFHKSVAKMERGLQPNKLVPAFRSQVDTFRDVQPVVQALRNRALKERHWSKVFEAIGQVLNRDTLLGVNVIEHKEAIQQTLLGVNVIEHKEAIQQISTEATQELALEELLAKVQARWGDVEFTVIPYKELKDVFILGAIEDIQVVLEDSMVTMSTILASRFVAGIRGEVEKVERQLSLFAETLDEWIAVQKAWIAPDIQRQLPVEAKAFASTDKQLREIMRRTKDRPNALLAGTAPGILETFQKANETLEKIQKNLEDYLETKRMGFPRFYFLSNDELLEILAQTKNVQAVQPHMGKCFDGIRRLDFGDDPRSIDIFAMISGEGEQVSLGKNLKARGNVEKWLCDVESSMIGSLRKLARLGYSSYSEEPRAQWVLHQPAQLVIVVSQIFWCAAVEAALKASDALAALTDYLQTNIKQLAELTRLVRGELTQLNRRSLAALITIDVHARDILADLIKRGTKDTNEFEWQMQLRYYLENEDVVVRQVGKA
;
A
#
# COMPACT_ATOMS: atom_id res chain seq x y z
N ILE A 1 58.63 -39.43 7.14
CA ILE A 1 58.23 -40.85 7.35
C ILE A 1 58.26 -41.67 6.06
N SER A 2 57.61 -41.25 4.96
CA SER A 2 57.67 -41.95 3.66
C SER A 2 59.10 -42.30 3.18
N ARG A 3 60.07 -41.40 3.37
CA ARG A 3 61.49 -41.65 3.06
C ARG A 3 62.11 -42.78 3.89
N PHE A 4 61.76 -42.90 5.18
CA PHE A 4 62.26 -43.95 6.06
C PHE A 4 61.63 -45.30 5.74
N HIS A 5 60.33 -45.37 5.46
CA HIS A 5 59.68 -46.59 4.97
C HIS A 5 60.25 -47.08 3.63
N LYS A 6 60.51 -46.18 2.67
CA LYS A 6 61.19 -46.53 1.42
C LYS A 6 62.60 -47.06 1.66
N SER A 7 63.29 -46.55 2.67
CA SER A 7 64.63 -47.00 3.05
C SER A 7 64.58 -48.38 3.71
N VAL A 8 63.61 -48.63 4.61
CA VAL A 8 63.35 -49.96 5.21
C VAL A 8 63.05 -51.00 4.12
N ALA A 9 62.13 -50.71 3.19
CA ALA A 9 61.78 -51.63 2.11
C ALA A 9 62.96 -51.92 1.15
N LYS A 10 63.87 -50.97 0.97
CA LYS A 10 65.10 -51.17 0.18
C LYS A 10 66.12 -52.03 0.94
N MET A 11 66.23 -51.85 2.26
CA MET A 11 67.10 -52.66 3.13
C MET A 11 66.60 -54.11 3.26
N GLU A 12 65.30 -54.34 3.32
CA GLU A 12 64.69 -55.67 3.36
C GLU A 12 64.91 -56.49 2.08
N ARG A 13 64.97 -55.84 0.91
CA ARG A 13 65.24 -56.50 -0.38
C ARG A 13 66.72 -56.72 -0.67
N GLY A 14 67.60 -55.91 -0.07
CA GLY A 14 69.01 -55.85 -0.41
C GLY A 14 69.96 -56.52 0.59
N LEU A 15 69.49 -56.91 1.78
CA LEU A 15 70.32 -57.48 2.85
C LEU A 15 69.88 -58.91 3.22
N GLN A 16 70.84 -59.74 3.63
CA GLN A 16 70.58 -61.07 4.21
C GLN A 16 69.81 -60.94 5.56
N PRO A 17 69.01 -61.95 5.97
CA PRO A 17 68.20 -61.89 7.18
C PRO A 17 69.02 -61.49 8.42
N ASN A 18 68.66 -60.37 9.05
CA ASN A 18 69.34 -59.86 10.25
C ASN A 18 68.32 -59.35 11.29
N LYS A 19 68.78 -59.11 12.52
CA LYS A 19 67.93 -58.59 13.62
C LYS A 19 67.72 -57.06 13.57
N LEU A 20 68.54 -56.34 12.81
CA LEU A 20 68.57 -54.88 12.79
C LEU A 20 67.50 -54.27 11.89
N VAL A 21 67.22 -54.89 10.74
CA VAL A 21 66.20 -54.42 9.79
C VAL A 21 64.79 -54.54 10.38
N PRO A 22 64.39 -55.65 11.05
CA PRO A 22 63.13 -55.72 11.78
C PRO A 22 63.03 -54.72 12.94
N ALA A 23 64.12 -54.49 13.67
CA ALA A 23 64.15 -53.50 14.75
C ALA A 23 63.98 -52.07 14.23
N PHE A 24 64.66 -51.71 13.14
CA PHE A 24 64.51 -50.41 12.48
C PHE A 24 63.12 -50.24 11.86
N ARG A 25 62.56 -51.30 11.27
CA ARG A 25 61.17 -51.31 10.77
C ARG A 25 60.17 -51.04 11.90
N SER A 26 60.32 -51.72 13.03
CA SER A 26 59.48 -51.49 14.21
C SER A 26 59.54 -50.04 14.69
N GLN A 27 60.73 -49.43 14.75
CA GLN A 27 60.86 -47.99 15.11
C GLN A 27 60.18 -47.06 14.09
N VAL A 28 60.28 -47.38 12.79
CA VAL A 28 59.62 -46.60 11.72
C VAL A 28 58.10 -46.75 11.78
N ASP A 29 57.59 -47.95 12.08
CA ASP A 29 56.16 -48.23 12.27
C ASP A 29 55.62 -47.51 13.52
N THR A 30 56.30 -47.56 14.67
CA THR A 30 55.94 -46.78 15.86
C THR A 30 55.90 -45.28 15.57
N PHE A 31 56.89 -44.76 14.84
CA PHE A 31 56.92 -43.35 14.48
C PHE A 31 55.80 -42.96 13.48
N ARG A 32 55.41 -43.86 12.58
CA ARG A 32 54.24 -43.68 11.71
C ARG A 32 52.96 -43.60 12.53
N ASP A 33 52.83 -44.40 13.57
CA ASP A 33 51.60 -44.46 14.37
C ASP A 33 51.48 -43.25 15.33
N VAL A 34 52.61 -42.69 15.77
CA VAL A 34 52.70 -41.43 16.56
C VAL A 34 52.50 -40.18 15.70
N GLN A 35 52.82 -40.21 14.41
CA GLN A 35 52.74 -39.03 13.52
C GLN A 35 51.36 -38.33 13.53
N PRO A 36 50.21 -39.03 13.39
CA PRO A 36 48.91 -38.38 13.40
C PRO A 36 48.58 -37.71 14.73
N VAL A 37 49.07 -38.26 15.85
CA VAL A 37 48.89 -37.66 17.18
C VAL A 37 49.71 -36.37 17.30
N VAL A 38 50.96 -36.39 16.85
CA VAL A 38 51.80 -35.18 16.82
C VAL A 38 51.21 -34.12 15.88
N GLN A 39 50.61 -34.51 14.75
CA GLN A 39 49.90 -33.57 13.89
C GLN A 39 48.66 -32.97 14.56
N ALA A 40 47.86 -33.79 15.25
CA ALA A 40 46.68 -33.35 15.99
C ALA A 40 47.05 -32.37 17.12
N LEU A 41 48.08 -32.67 17.91
CA LEU A 41 48.57 -31.80 18.99
C LEU A 41 49.26 -30.53 18.48
N ARG A 42 49.68 -30.50 17.21
CA ARG A 42 50.23 -29.30 16.55
C ARG A 42 49.16 -28.45 15.87
N ASN A 43 47.88 -28.81 15.99
CA ASN A 43 46.80 -28.02 15.43
C ASN A 43 46.76 -26.64 16.08
N ARG A 44 46.80 -25.59 15.24
CA ARG A 44 46.80 -24.19 15.68
C ARG A 44 45.44 -23.74 16.23
N ALA A 45 44.37 -24.48 15.93
CA ALA A 45 43.03 -24.21 16.45
C ALA A 45 42.85 -24.68 17.91
N LEU A 46 43.81 -25.41 18.49
CA LEU A 46 43.73 -25.84 19.88
C LEU A 46 43.86 -24.64 20.83
N LYS A 47 42.84 -24.48 21.67
CA LYS A 47 42.77 -23.47 22.74
C LYS A 47 42.83 -24.16 24.08
N GLU A 48 42.94 -23.38 25.15
CA GLU A 48 43.03 -23.89 26.52
C GLU A 48 41.95 -24.91 26.85
N ARG A 49 40.69 -24.65 26.48
CA ARG A 49 39.57 -25.61 26.62
C ARG A 49 39.78 -26.96 25.91
N HIS A 50 40.40 -26.95 24.73
CA HIS A 50 40.74 -28.17 23.99
C HIS A 50 41.91 -28.90 24.65
N TRP A 51 42.92 -28.15 25.10
CA TRP A 51 44.03 -28.71 25.85
C TRP A 51 43.58 -29.37 27.15
N SER A 52 42.63 -28.79 27.88
CA SER A 52 42.03 -29.44 29.06
C SER A 52 41.38 -30.78 28.73
N LYS A 53 40.63 -30.88 27.61
CA LYS A 53 40.07 -32.17 27.14
C LYS A 53 41.17 -33.16 26.74
N VAL A 54 42.25 -32.68 26.11
CA VAL A 54 43.40 -33.53 25.75
C VAL A 54 44.09 -34.05 27.01
N PHE A 55 44.30 -33.20 28.02
CA PHE A 55 44.90 -33.58 29.30
C PHE A 55 44.01 -34.51 30.10
N GLU A 56 42.68 -34.37 30.03
CA GLU A 56 41.74 -35.31 30.64
C GLU A 56 41.76 -36.67 29.93
N ALA A 57 41.79 -36.67 28.59
CA ALA A 57 41.88 -37.89 27.79
C ALA A 57 43.21 -38.65 28.00
N ILE A 58 44.31 -37.93 28.26
CA ILE A 58 45.63 -38.50 28.58
C ILE A 58 45.76 -38.80 30.09
N GLY A 59 45.01 -38.09 30.92
CA GLY A 59 45.17 -37.98 32.38
C GLY A 59 44.52 -39.08 33.20
N GLN A 60 43.98 -40.14 32.60
CA GLN A 60 43.64 -41.36 33.35
C GLN A 60 44.88 -42.09 33.91
N VAL A 61 46.12 -41.59 33.72
CA VAL A 61 47.36 -42.24 34.19
C VAL A 61 48.30 -41.35 35.02
N LEU A 62 48.12 -40.02 35.13
CA LEU A 62 49.00 -39.18 35.96
C LEU A 62 48.29 -38.57 37.17
N ASN A 63 48.76 -38.94 38.37
CA ASN A 63 48.34 -38.37 39.64
C ASN A 63 48.43 -36.83 39.65
N ARG A 64 47.41 -36.24 40.30
CA ARG A 64 47.08 -34.81 40.43
C ARG A 64 48.23 -33.90 40.91
N ASP A 65 49.27 -34.46 41.53
CA ASP A 65 50.39 -33.70 42.13
C ASP A 65 51.45 -33.26 41.11
N THR A 66 51.51 -33.87 39.93
CA THR A 66 52.50 -33.51 38.88
C THR A 66 52.10 -32.27 38.07
N LEU A 67 50.83 -31.83 38.14
CA LEU A 67 50.29 -30.72 37.35
C LEU A 67 50.39 -29.35 38.04
N LEU A 68 50.65 -29.30 39.35
CA LEU A 68 50.68 -28.04 40.10
C LEU A 68 52.04 -27.32 40.10
N GLY A 69 53.05 -27.87 39.40
CA GLY A 69 54.39 -27.26 39.30
C GLY A 69 54.80 -26.81 37.89
N VAL A 70 54.00 -27.09 36.87
CA VAL A 70 54.35 -26.77 35.46
C VAL A 70 53.43 -25.67 34.98
N ASN A 71 53.97 -24.45 34.96
CA ASN A 71 53.34 -23.30 34.35
C ASN A 71 53.10 -23.63 32.85
N VAL A 72 51.84 -23.58 32.41
CA VAL A 72 51.34 -24.12 31.13
C VAL A 72 51.84 -23.33 29.89
N ILE A 73 52.87 -22.50 30.02
CA ILE A 73 53.26 -21.52 28.99
C ILE A 73 54.59 -21.86 28.32
N GLU A 74 55.45 -22.66 28.94
CA GLU A 74 56.73 -23.02 28.36
C GLU A 74 56.88 -24.53 28.44
N HIS A 75 57.03 -25.21 27.29
CA HIS A 75 57.78 -26.46 27.11
C HIS A 75 57.21 -27.31 25.95
N LYS A 76 57.60 -26.96 24.72
CA LYS A 76 57.61 -27.91 23.59
C LYS A 76 58.50 -29.14 23.84
N GLU A 77 59.47 -29.02 24.76
CA GLU A 77 60.48 -30.05 25.05
C GLU A 77 60.02 -31.07 26.10
N ALA A 78 59.26 -30.67 27.13
CA ALA A 78 58.70 -31.59 28.13
C ALA A 78 57.67 -32.54 27.48
N ILE A 79 56.86 -32.03 26.57
CA ILE A 79 55.90 -32.82 25.77
C ILE A 79 56.62 -33.91 24.98
N GLN A 80 57.81 -33.66 24.43
CA GLN A 80 58.53 -34.66 23.64
C GLN A 80 59.03 -35.86 24.47
N GLN A 81 59.45 -35.64 25.72
CA GLN A 81 59.87 -36.73 26.62
C GLN A 81 58.68 -37.43 27.28
N THR A 82 57.61 -36.70 27.63
CA THR A 82 56.40 -37.29 28.23
C THR A 82 55.55 -38.05 27.21
N LEU A 83 55.50 -37.63 25.93
CA LEU A 83 54.78 -38.33 24.85
C LEU A 83 55.38 -39.69 24.48
N LEU A 84 56.67 -39.91 24.74
CA LEU A 84 57.35 -41.19 24.50
C LEU A 84 57.20 -42.17 25.68
N GLY A 85 56.88 -41.67 26.88
CA GLY A 85 56.72 -42.46 28.09
C GLY A 85 55.26 -42.77 28.50
N VAL A 86 54.31 -41.96 28.04
CA VAL A 86 52.87 -42.17 28.27
C VAL A 86 52.26 -42.83 27.04
N ASN A 87 51.30 -43.74 27.23
CA ASN A 87 50.65 -44.53 26.18
C ASN A 87 49.71 -43.70 25.28
N VAL A 88 50.22 -42.60 24.73
CA VAL A 88 49.50 -41.59 23.94
C VAL A 88 48.96 -42.18 22.63
N ILE A 89 49.53 -43.31 22.18
CA ILE A 89 49.04 -44.09 21.05
C ILE A 89 47.65 -44.70 21.35
N GLU A 90 47.37 -45.12 22.59
CA GLU A 90 46.06 -45.68 22.98
C GLU A 90 44.94 -44.64 22.93
N HIS A 91 45.26 -43.37 23.17
CA HIS A 91 44.30 -42.26 23.13
C HIS A 91 44.31 -41.50 21.79
N LYS A 92 44.93 -42.06 20.74
CA LYS A 92 45.06 -41.45 19.42
C LYS A 92 43.72 -40.97 18.86
N GLU A 93 42.68 -41.79 18.92
CA GLU A 93 41.35 -41.46 18.36
C GLU A 93 40.72 -40.28 19.10
N ALA A 94 40.79 -40.27 20.43
CA ALA A 94 40.29 -39.17 21.26
C ALA A 94 41.03 -37.85 20.97
N ILE A 95 42.36 -37.88 20.87
CA ILE A 95 43.16 -36.69 20.55
C ILE A 95 42.86 -36.19 19.13
N GLN A 96 42.68 -37.08 18.16
CA GLN A 96 42.28 -36.72 16.80
C GLN A 96 40.87 -36.12 16.76
N GLN A 97 39.93 -36.64 17.55
CA GLN A 97 38.59 -36.10 17.66
C GLN A 97 38.60 -34.69 18.25
N ILE A 98 39.35 -34.45 19.34
CA ILE A 98 39.49 -33.13 19.96
C ILE A 98 40.16 -32.14 19.01
N SER A 99 41.20 -32.56 18.29
CA SER A 99 41.82 -31.73 17.26
C SER A 99 40.84 -31.41 16.12
N THR A 100 39.96 -32.34 15.74
CA THR A 100 38.94 -32.09 14.72
C THR A 100 37.88 -31.12 15.22
N GLU A 101 37.41 -31.29 16.47
CA GLU A 101 36.51 -30.36 17.15
C GLU A 101 37.10 -28.94 17.16
N ALA A 102 38.38 -28.79 17.52
CA ALA A 102 39.05 -27.50 17.53
C ALA A 102 39.07 -26.82 16.14
N THR A 103 39.38 -27.57 15.08
CA THR A 103 39.35 -27.04 13.71
C THR A 103 37.95 -26.61 13.29
N GLN A 104 36.92 -27.39 13.64
CA GLN A 104 35.53 -27.06 13.29
C GLN A 104 35.03 -25.87 14.10
N GLU A 105 35.39 -25.77 15.37
CA GLU A 105 35.06 -24.62 16.22
C GLU A 105 35.71 -23.34 15.69
N LEU A 106 36.98 -23.37 15.28
CA LEU A 106 37.64 -22.21 14.65
C LEU A 106 36.91 -21.75 13.38
N ALA A 107 36.43 -22.68 12.55
CA ALA A 107 35.66 -22.34 11.36
C ALA A 107 34.34 -21.62 11.72
N LEU A 108 33.68 -21.99 12.81
CA LEU A 108 32.49 -21.29 13.31
C LEU A 108 32.82 -19.91 13.86
N GLU A 109 33.95 -19.76 14.56
CA GLU A 109 34.43 -18.45 15.04
C GLU A 109 34.75 -17.50 13.87
N GLU A 110 35.33 -18.01 12.79
CA GLU A 110 35.57 -17.22 11.58
C GLU A 110 34.25 -16.79 10.90
N LEU A 111 33.22 -17.64 10.90
CA LEU A 111 31.89 -17.27 10.40
C LEU A 111 31.24 -16.20 11.29
N LEU A 112 31.30 -16.34 12.61
CA LEU A 112 30.80 -15.34 13.55
C LEU A 112 31.51 -13.99 13.37
N ALA A 113 32.84 -14.01 13.26
CA ALA A 113 33.63 -12.80 13.05
C ALA A 113 33.29 -12.09 11.73
N LYS A 114 33.01 -12.86 10.66
CA LYS A 114 32.54 -12.29 9.39
C LYS A 114 31.19 -11.59 9.53
N VAL A 115 30.24 -12.19 10.26
CA VAL A 115 28.94 -11.55 10.54
C VAL A 115 29.15 -10.26 11.33
N GLN A 116 29.92 -10.30 12.42
CA GLN A 116 30.19 -9.11 13.24
C GLN A 116 30.89 -7.99 12.46
N ALA A 117 31.87 -8.33 11.62
CA ALA A 117 32.56 -7.37 10.78
C ALA A 117 31.61 -6.72 9.75
N ARG A 118 30.76 -7.53 9.09
CA ARG A 118 29.78 -7.03 8.11
C ARG A 118 28.89 -5.96 8.73
N TRP A 119 28.39 -6.19 9.95
CA TRP A 119 27.52 -5.23 10.66
C TRP A 119 28.22 -4.00 11.23
N GLY A 120 29.56 -3.97 11.24
CA GLY A 120 30.32 -2.77 11.55
C GLY A 120 30.15 -1.67 10.50
N ASP A 121 29.99 -2.06 9.23
CA ASP A 121 29.99 -1.14 8.08
C ASP A 121 28.60 -0.89 7.48
N VAL A 122 27.56 -1.59 7.94
CA VAL A 122 26.19 -1.44 7.44
C VAL A 122 25.55 -0.18 8.05
N GLU A 123 25.18 0.76 7.21
CA GLU A 123 24.59 2.05 7.59
C GLU A 123 23.19 2.24 6.99
N PHE A 124 22.30 2.88 7.75
CA PHE A 124 21.03 3.37 7.23
C PHE A 124 21.25 4.55 6.29
N THR A 125 20.60 4.50 5.13
CA THR A 125 20.48 5.68 4.26
C THR A 125 19.39 6.59 4.82
N VAL A 126 19.76 7.77 5.31
CA VAL A 126 18.81 8.75 5.87
C VAL A 126 18.67 9.94 4.93
N ILE A 127 17.45 10.19 4.44
CA ILE A 127 17.15 11.24 3.45
C ILE A 127 16.22 12.32 4.03
N PRO A 128 16.32 13.58 3.60
CA PRO A 128 15.39 14.62 4.01
C PRO A 128 13.97 14.33 3.48
N TYR A 129 12.96 14.59 4.31
CA TYR A 129 11.55 14.41 3.92
C TYR A 129 10.95 15.71 3.38
N LYS A 130 10.67 15.75 2.07
CA LYS A 130 10.13 16.92 1.35
C LYS A 130 11.01 18.16 1.59
N GLU A 131 10.44 19.36 1.50
CA GLU A 131 11.10 20.64 1.81
C GLU A 131 11.03 21.00 3.30
N LEU A 132 10.70 20.05 4.18
CA LEU A 132 10.57 20.32 5.61
C LEU A 132 11.95 20.36 6.29
N LYS A 133 12.20 21.43 7.03
CA LYS A 133 13.45 21.62 7.77
C LYS A 133 13.56 20.62 8.92
N ASP A 134 14.73 19.98 9.04
CA ASP A 134 15.10 19.06 10.12
C ASP A 134 14.18 17.83 10.24
N VAL A 135 13.70 17.31 9.10
CA VAL A 135 12.85 16.11 9.01
C VAL A 135 13.52 15.10 8.10
N PHE A 136 13.70 13.88 8.60
CA PHE A 136 14.39 12.82 7.88
C PHE A 136 13.58 11.53 7.92
N ILE A 137 13.77 10.69 6.90
CA ILE A 137 13.20 9.35 6.80
C ILE A 137 14.29 8.36 6.36
N LEU A 138 14.08 7.08 6.62
CA LEU A 138 14.86 6.01 6.02
C LEU A 138 14.60 5.98 4.51
N GLY A 139 15.68 5.92 3.74
CA GLY A 139 15.68 5.70 2.29
C GLY A 139 15.58 4.22 1.96
N ALA A 140 16.35 3.76 0.97
CA ALA A 140 16.41 2.35 0.61
C ALA A 140 16.97 1.51 1.77
N ILE A 141 16.31 0.38 2.04
CA ILE A 141 16.64 -0.55 3.14
C ILE A 141 16.73 -2.00 2.69
N GLU A 142 16.45 -2.27 1.41
CA GLU A 142 16.37 -3.60 0.83
C GLU A 142 17.70 -4.36 1.00
N ASP A 143 18.82 -3.67 0.78
CA ASP A 143 20.16 -4.25 0.99
C ASP A 143 20.41 -4.62 2.46
N ILE A 144 19.89 -3.83 3.40
CA ILE A 144 20.00 -4.09 4.85
C ILE A 144 19.18 -5.34 5.22
N GLN A 145 17.98 -5.47 4.66
CA GLN A 145 17.12 -6.65 4.88
C GLN A 145 17.79 -7.92 4.34
N VAL A 146 18.38 -7.88 3.14
CA VAL A 146 19.14 -9.02 2.58
C VAL A 146 20.33 -9.38 3.48
N VAL A 147 21.09 -8.38 3.93
CA VAL A 147 22.22 -8.60 4.86
C VAL A 147 21.75 -9.24 6.18
N LEU A 148 20.58 -8.85 6.67
CA LEU A 148 19.96 -9.39 7.87
C LEU A 148 19.53 -10.83 7.72
N GLU A 149 18.79 -11.16 6.68
CA GLU A 149 18.37 -12.54 6.40
C GLU A 149 19.57 -13.48 6.26
N ASP A 150 20.58 -13.08 5.48
CA ASP A 150 21.85 -13.82 5.33
C ASP A 150 22.54 -14.07 6.68
N SER A 151 22.60 -13.02 7.51
CA SER A 151 23.26 -13.07 8.82
C SER A 151 22.50 -13.99 9.76
N MET A 152 21.17 -13.91 9.81
CA MET A 152 20.32 -14.78 10.63
C MET A 152 20.45 -16.26 10.24
N VAL A 153 20.46 -16.56 8.93
CA VAL A 153 20.71 -17.93 8.43
C VAL A 153 22.09 -18.44 8.85
N THR A 154 23.11 -17.57 8.75
CA THR A 154 24.48 -17.91 9.18
C THR A 154 24.54 -18.19 10.68
N MET A 155 23.92 -17.36 11.50
CA MET A 155 23.85 -17.55 12.95
C MET A 155 23.10 -18.83 13.33
N SER A 156 21.99 -19.14 12.67
CA SER A 156 21.24 -20.38 12.88
C SER A 156 22.06 -21.61 12.49
N THR A 157 22.87 -21.52 11.43
CA THR A 157 23.80 -22.57 11.02
C THR A 157 24.89 -22.80 12.07
N ILE A 158 25.43 -21.72 12.64
CA ILE A 158 26.44 -21.81 13.72
C ILE A 158 25.82 -22.46 14.97
N LEU A 159 24.63 -22.05 15.39
CA LEU A 159 23.93 -22.59 16.55
C LEU A 159 23.55 -24.07 16.40
N ALA A 160 23.20 -24.50 15.19
CA ALA A 160 22.88 -25.91 14.90
C ALA A 160 24.11 -26.83 14.90
N SER A 161 25.32 -26.27 14.83
CA SER A 161 26.54 -27.06 14.83
C SER A 161 26.83 -27.69 16.19
N ARG A 162 27.15 -28.99 16.18
CA ARG A 162 27.59 -29.72 17.39
C ARG A 162 28.88 -29.17 18.02
N PHE A 163 29.65 -28.38 17.27
CA PHE A 163 30.94 -27.81 17.70
C PHE A 163 30.81 -26.40 18.29
N VAL A 164 29.60 -25.87 18.47
CA VAL A 164 29.36 -24.50 18.96
C VAL A 164 29.65 -24.30 20.46
N ALA A 165 29.84 -25.39 21.22
CA ALA A 165 29.84 -25.37 22.69
C ALA A 165 30.79 -24.33 23.30
N GLY A 166 32.00 -24.17 22.77
CA GLY A 166 32.99 -23.23 23.29
C GLY A 166 32.72 -21.75 22.99
N ILE A 167 31.82 -21.44 22.05
CA ILE A 167 31.50 -20.06 21.61
C ILE A 167 30.01 -19.71 21.76
N ARG A 168 29.18 -20.64 22.24
CA ARG A 168 27.73 -20.52 22.29
C ARG A 168 27.25 -19.19 22.91
N GLY A 169 27.86 -18.74 24.00
CA GLY A 169 27.47 -17.49 24.66
C GLY A 169 27.62 -16.25 23.78
N GLU A 170 28.71 -16.16 23.01
CA GLU A 170 28.93 -15.04 22.07
C GLU A 170 28.00 -15.14 20.86
N VAL A 171 27.78 -16.36 20.35
CA VAL A 171 26.86 -16.61 19.22
C VAL A 171 25.42 -16.24 19.61
N GLU A 172 24.93 -16.68 20.77
CA GLU A 172 23.60 -16.32 21.27
C GLU A 172 23.45 -14.82 21.51
N LYS A 173 24.51 -14.14 21.94
CA LYS A 173 24.48 -12.68 22.13
C LYS A 173 24.29 -11.95 20.81
N VAL A 174 25.04 -12.33 19.76
CA VAL A 174 24.92 -11.73 18.43
C VAL A 174 23.57 -12.09 17.80
N GLU A 175 23.11 -13.34 17.96
CA GLU A 175 21.80 -13.76 17.46
C GLU A 175 20.67 -12.95 18.09
N ARG A 176 20.65 -12.79 19.43
CA ARG A 176 19.65 -11.95 20.11
C ARG A 176 19.68 -10.50 19.63
N GLN A 177 20.87 -9.96 19.36
CA GLN A 177 21.02 -8.60 18.85
C GLN A 177 20.47 -8.46 17.42
N LEU A 178 20.71 -9.43 16.54
CA LEU A 178 20.16 -9.45 15.18
C LEU A 178 18.64 -9.66 15.18
N SER A 179 18.13 -10.53 16.05
CA SER A 179 16.69 -10.76 16.20
C SER A 179 15.97 -9.51 16.73
N LEU A 180 16.55 -8.81 17.72
CA LEU A 180 16.05 -7.51 18.18
C LEU A 180 16.06 -6.47 17.05
N PHE A 181 17.13 -6.43 16.26
CA PHE A 181 17.23 -5.52 15.12
C PHE A 181 16.17 -5.81 14.06
N ALA A 182 15.91 -7.08 13.77
CA ALA A 182 14.87 -7.50 12.83
C ALA A 182 13.49 -6.99 13.23
N GLU A 183 13.07 -7.27 14.48
CA GLU A 183 11.81 -6.79 15.02
C GLU A 183 11.74 -5.25 14.99
N THR A 184 12.83 -4.58 15.36
CA THR A 184 12.87 -3.11 15.37
C THR A 184 12.78 -2.53 13.96
N LEU A 185 13.42 -3.15 12.98
CA LEU A 185 13.41 -2.70 11.59
C LEU A 185 12.00 -2.80 11.00
N ASP A 186 11.30 -3.91 11.24
CA ASP A 186 9.92 -4.09 10.79
C ASP A 186 8.98 -3.02 11.38
N GLU A 187 9.06 -2.79 12.69
CA GLU A 187 8.28 -1.76 13.38
C GLU A 187 8.63 -0.34 12.90
N TRP A 188 9.90 -0.07 12.61
CA TRP A 188 10.34 1.22 12.08
C TRP A 188 9.82 1.48 10.66
N ILE A 189 9.86 0.47 9.80
CA ILE A 189 9.29 0.56 8.44
C ILE A 189 7.79 0.83 8.52
N ALA A 190 7.08 0.09 9.38
CA ALA A 190 5.65 0.26 9.60
C ALA A 190 5.32 1.68 10.09
N VAL A 191 6.06 2.20 11.07
CA VAL A 191 5.80 3.52 11.65
C VAL A 191 6.06 4.63 10.64
N GLN A 192 7.13 4.50 9.85
CA GLN A 192 7.44 5.48 8.81
C GLN A 192 6.35 5.49 7.75
N LYS A 193 5.90 4.32 7.29
CA LYS A 193 4.84 4.18 6.29
C LYS A 193 3.51 4.77 6.78
N ALA A 194 3.13 4.50 8.02
CA ALA A 194 1.92 5.07 8.62
C ALA A 194 2.07 6.59 8.84
N TRP A 195 3.21 7.06 9.34
CA TRP A 195 3.45 8.48 9.60
C TRP A 195 3.42 9.34 8.34
N ILE A 196 3.89 8.83 7.19
CA ILE A 196 3.84 9.58 5.91
C ILE A 196 2.46 9.57 5.23
N ALA A 197 1.49 8.79 5.72
CA ALA A 197 0.19 8.65 5.07
C ALA A 197 -0.59 9.98 5.06
N PRO A 198 -1.14 10.43 3.91
CA PRO A 198 -1.73 11.77 3.78
C PRO A 198 -2.93 12.03 4.69
N ASP A 199 -3.75 11.01 4.91
CA ASP A 199 -4.92 11.01 5.77
C ASP A 199 -4.52 11.15 7.25
N ILE A 200 -3.49 10.41 7.67
CA ILE A 200 -2.85 10.58 8.98
C ILE A 200 -2.21 11.96 9.07
N GLN A 201 -1.71 12.60 8.03
CA GLN A 201 -1.20 13.99 8.15
C GLN A 201 -2.33 15.03 8.31
N ARG A 202 -3.56 14.69 7.90
CA ARG A 202 -4.76 15.53 8.00
C ARG A 202 -5.65 15.09 9.18
N GLN A 203 -5.05 14.95 10.36
CA GLN A 203 -5.73 14.50 11.57
C GLN A 203 -6.89 15.38 12.01
N LEU A 204 -7.80 14.73 12.73
CA LEU A 204 -8.80 15.39 13.55
C LEU A 204 -8.17 16.09 14.78
N PRO A 205 -8.80 17.15 15.31
CA PRO A 205 -8.26 17.92 16.44
C PRO A 205 -8.02 17.12 17.72
N VAL A 206 -8.78 16.04 17.95
CA VAL A 206 -8.67 15.20 19.16
C VAL A 206 -7.41 14.33 19.09
N GLU A 207 -7.16 13.73 17.93
CA GLU A 207 -6.04 12.86 17.61
C GLU A 207 -4.73 13.65 17.43
N ALA A 208 -4.82 14.95 17.11
CA ALA A 208 -3.68 15.85 16.88
C ALA A 208 -2.63 15.82 18.00
N LYS A 209 -3.07 15.75 19.26
CA LYS A 209 -2.15 15.70 20.41
C LYS A 209 -1.38 14.38 20.48
N ALA A 210 -2.04 13.26 20.21
CA ALA A 210 -1.43 11.94 20.26
C ALA A 210 -0.38 11.80 19.15
N PHE A 211 -0.73 12.20 17.93
CA PHE A 211 0.22 12.23 16.82
C PHE A 211 1.39 13.17 17.07
N ALA A 212 1.17 14.39 17.58
CA ALA A 212 2.26 15.33 17.82
C ALA A 212 3.31 14.76 18.79
N SER A 213 2.89 13.93 19.75
CA SER A 213 3.81 13.20 20.62
C SER A 213 4.62 12.16 19.84
N THR A 214 3.95 11.35 19.00
CA THR A 214 4.59 10.33 18.15
C THR A 214 5.55 10.95 17.13
N ASP A 215 5.12 12.01 16.45
CA ASP A 215 5.89 12.79 15.48
C ASP A 215 7.17 13.35 16.11
N LYS A 216 7.08 13.92 17.31
CA LYS A 216 8.25 14.40 18.06
C LYS A 216 9.25 13.28 18.36
N GLN A 217 8.76 12.11 18.79
CA GLN A 217 9.62 10.96 19.09
C GLN A 217 10.32 10.42 17.84
N LEU A 218 9.56 10.24 16.75
CA LEU A 218 10.10 9.76 15.48
C LEU A 218 11.17 10.70 14.93
N ARG A 219 10.93 12.02 14.93
CA ARG A 219 11.92 13.02 14.47
C ARG A 219 13.20 13.01 15.29
N GLU A 220 13.10 12.84 16.61
CA GLU A 220 14.27 12.75 17.48
C GLU A 220 15.09 11.49 17.20
N ILE A 221 14.43 10.34 17.00
CA ILE A 221 15.10 9.10 16.60
C ILE A 221 15.80 9.31 15.25
N MET A 222 15.09 9.82 14.25
CA MET A 222 15.66 10.05 12.91
C MET A 222 16.83 11.04 12.91
N ARG A 223 16.83 12.06 13.77
CA ARG A 223 17.97 12.95 13.95
C ARG A 223 19.18 12.20 14.51
N ARG A 224 19.00 11.37 15.54
CA ARG A 224 20.09 10.57 16.12
C ARG A 224 20.64 9.56 15.11
N THR A 225 19.78 8.92 14.33
CA THR A 225 20.17 7.99 13.27
C THR A 225 20.96 8.69 12.17
N LYS A 226 20.60 9.93 11.81
CA LYS A 226 21.40 10.72 10.87
C LYS A 226 22.82 10.99 11.39
N ASP A 227 22.96 11.30 12.68
CA ASP A 227 24.27 11.59 13.29
C ASP A 227 25.10 10.31 13.49
N ARG A 228 24.45 9.15 13.65
CA ARG A 228 25.09 7.83 13.84
C ARG A 228 24.34 6.79 13.00
N PRO A 229 24.72 6.60 11.73
CA PRO A 229 23.91 5.84 10.78
C PRO A 229 24.10 4.33 10.84
N ASN A 230 25.05 3.79 11.62
CA ASN A 230 25.22 2.33 11.72
C ASN A 230 23.89 1.65 12.08
N ALA A 231 23.43 0.76 11.21
CA ALA A 231 22.08 0.24 11.25
C ALA A 231 21.82 -0.59 12.51
N LEU A 232 22.73 -1.53 12.80
CA LEU A 232 22.60 -2.42 13.96
C LEU A 232 22.61 -1.63 15.27
N LEU A 233 23.52 -0.66 15.42
CA LEU A 233 23.60 0.15 16.63
C LEU A 233 22.40 1.08 16.82
N ALA A 234 21.91 1.69 15.73
CA ALA A 234 20.74 2.56 15.79
C ALA A 234 19.46 1.78 16.10
N GLY A 235 19.27 0.62 15.46
CA GLY A 235 18.08 -0.22 15.65
C GLY A 235 18.10 -1.08 16.91
N THR A 236 19.25 -1.25 17.59
CA THR A 236 19.32 -2.00 18.87
C THR A 236 19.55 -1.11 20.08
N ALA A 237 19.42 0.22 19.92
CA ALA A 237 19.51 1.13 21.04
C ALA A 237 18.36 0.88 22.04
N PRO A 238 18.62 0.97 23.36
CA PRO A 238 17.60 0.66 24.37
C PRO A 238 16.34 1.50 24.23
N GLY A 239 15.17 0.86 24.24
CA GLY A 239 13.87 1.52 24.20
C GLY A 239 13.35 1.87 22.80
N ILE A 240 14.13 1.63 21.73
CA ILE A 240 13.71 1.98 20.36
C ILE A 240 12.56 1.09 19.87
N LEU A 241 12.67 -0.23 20.05
CA LEU A 241 11.62 -1.18 19.66
C LEU A 241 10.28 -0.83 20.31
N GLU A 242 10.28 -0.65 21.64
CA GLU A 242 9.06 -0.35 22.39
C GLU A 242 8.47 1.01 22.01
N THR A 243 9.33 1.96 21.62
CA THR A 243 8.88 3.27 21.12
C THR A 243 8.19 3.13 19.76
N PHE A 244 8.72 2.33 18.84
CA PHE A 244 8.09 2.10 17.54
C PHE A 244 6.81 1.29 17.63
N GLN A 245 6.79 0.23 18.44
CA GLN A 245 5.55 -0.54 18.70
C GLN A 245 4.43 0.35 19.23
N LYS A 246 4.72 1.17 20.26
CA LYS A 246 3.75 2.11 20.82
C LYS A 246 3.32 3.19 19.82
N ALA A 247 4.25 3.65 18.99
CA ALA A 247 3.96 4.60 17.94
C ALA A 247 3.02 4.00 16.89
N ASN A 248 3.28 2.77 16.43
CA ASN A 248 2.41 2.03 15.51
C ASN A 248 1.02 1.84 16.08
N GLU A 249 0.88 1.34 17.32
CA GLU A 249 -0.43 1.23 17.97
C GLU A 249 -1.18 2.56 18.03
N THR A 250 -0.45 3.66 18.23
CA THR A 250 -1.05 5.00 18.29
C THR A 250 -1.52 5.44 16.91
N LEU A 251 -0.69 5.25 15.87
CA LEU A 251 -1.03 5.60 14.49
C LEU A 251 -2.19 4.76 13.96
N GLU A 252 -2.25 3.46 14.27
CA GLU A 252 -3.37 2.59 13.92
C GLU A 252 -4.68 3.05 14.56
N LYS A 253 -4.65 3.45 15.85
CA LYS A 253 -5.82 4.02 16.52
C LYS A 253 -6.28 5.32 15.87
N ILE A 254 -5.34 6.18 15.48
CA ILE A 254 -5.65 7.43 14.77
C ILE A 254 -6.29 7.12 13.42
N GLN A 255 -5.72 6.19 12.65
CA GLN A 255 -6.25 5.79 11.36
C GLN A 255 -7.66 5.22 11.48
N LYS A 256 -7.89 4.31 12.42
CA LYS A 256 -9.22 3.74 12.66
C LYS A 256 -10.25 4.81 13.03
N ASN A 257 -9.91 5.71 13.95
CA ASN A 257 -10.81 6.81 14.33
C ASN A 257 -11.13 7.73 13.14
N LEU A 258 -10.15 7.96 12.28
CA LEU A 258 -10.33 8.77 11.07
C LEU A 258 -11.27 8.07 10.08
N GLU A 259 -11.09 6.77 9.86
CA GLU A 259 -11.96 5.96 9.00
C GLU A 259 -13.41 5.95 9.53
N ASP A 260 -13.60 5.68 10.82
CA ASP A 260 -14.93 5.70 11.47
C ASP A 260 -15.60 7.08 11.35
N TYR A 261 -14.81 8.15 11.48
CA TYR A 261 -15.30 9.52 11.30
C TYR A 261 -15.73 9.80 9.86
N LEU A 262 -14.90 9.43 8.87
CA LEU A 262 -15.21 9.61 7.46
C LEU A 262 -16.44 8.79 7.05
N GLU A 263 -16.58 7.59 7.59
CA GLU A 263 -17.74 6.74 7.34
C GLU A 263 -19.02 7.37 7.89
N THR A 264 -18.96 7.97 9.08
CA THR A 264 -20.08 8.76 9.63
C THR A 264 -20.46 9.91 8.69
N LYS A 265 -19.48 10.57 8.06
CA LYS A 265 -19.74 11.62 7.07
C LYS A 265 -20.36 11.08 5.78
N ARG A 266 -19.91 9.93 5.30
CA ARG A 266 -20.48 9.25 4.12
C ARG A 266 -21.91 8.80 4.34
N MET A 267 -22.24 8.27 5.52
CA MET A 267 -23.62 7.94 5.88
C MET A 267 -24.52 9.19 5.91
N GLY A 268 -23.99 10.34 6.34
CA GLY A 268 -24.73 11.60 6.36
C GLY A 268 -25.02 12.19 4.97
N PHE A 269 -24.14 11.93 3.99
CA PHE A 269 -24.33 12.31 2.59
C PHE A 269 -23.71 11.25 1.66
N PRO A 270 -24.52 10.28 1.17
CA PRO A 270 -24.02 9.12 0.43
C PRO A 270 -23.20 9.45 -0.83
N ARG A 271 -23.36 10.62 -1.44
CA ARG A 271 -22.53 11.03 -2.59
C ARG A 271 -21.05 11.22 -2.22
N PHE A 272 -20.67 11.24 -0.94
CA PHE A 272 -19.27 11.19 -0.52
C PHE A 272 -18.59 9.83 -0.75
N TYR A 273 -19.31 8.76 -1.05
CA TYR A 273 -18.68 7.50 -1.48
C TYR A 273 -17.95 7.63 -2.83
N PHE A 274 -18.25 8.66 -3.63
CA PHE A 274 -17.54 8.97 -4.87
C PHE A 274 -16.22 9.74 -4.66
N LEU A 275 -15.91 10.13 -3.42
CA LEU A 275 -14.68 10.82 -3.06
C LEU A 275 -13.69 9.87 -2.37
N SER A 276 -12.41 10.05 -2.68
CA SER A 276 -11.33 9.40 -1.91
C SER A 276 -11.24 9.98 -0.49
N ASN A 277 -10.57 9.26 0.43
CA ASN A 277 -10.35 9.74 1.80
C ASN A 277 -9.67 11.12 1.82
N ASP A 278 -8.64 11.31 1.00
CA ASP A 278 -7.89 12.57 0.92
C ASP A 278 -8.76 13.75 0.49
N GLU A 279 -9.60 13.54 -0.53
CA GLU A 279 -10.53 14.56 -1.02
C GLU A 279 -11.60 14.91 0.01
N LEU A 280 -12.16 13.89 0.67
CA LEU A 280 -13.15 14.12 1.71
C LEU A 280 -12.54 14.87 2.91
N LEU A 281 -11.31 14.53 3.31
CA LEU A 281 -10.58 15.25 4.33
C LEU A 281 -10.26 16.69 3.93
N GLU A 282 -10.00 16.96 2.65
CA GLU A 282 -9.79 18.31 2.15
C GLU A 282 -11.02 19.21 2.36
N ILE A 283 -12.19 18.68 2.03
CA ILE A 283 -13.47 19.35 2.23
C ILE A 283 -13.72 19.58 3.72
N LEU A 284 -13.49 18.56 4.54
CA LEU A 284 -13.77 18.60 5.99
C LEU A 284 -12.79 19.49 6.76
N ALA A 285 -11.53 19.58 6.32
CA ALA A 285 -10.51 20.42 6.95
C ALA A 285 -10.81 21.93 6.75
N GLN A 286 -11.38 22.30 5.60
CA GLN A 286 -11.68 23.69 5.24
C GLN A 286 -13.03 24.20 5.76
N THR A 287 -13.35 23.93 7.04
CA THR A 287 -14.62 24.33 7.68
C THR A 287 -14.98 25.82 7.55
N LYS A 288 -13.98 26.69 7.39
CA LYS A 288 -14.17 28.15 7.22
C LYS A 288 -14.35 28.59 5.77
N ASN A 289 -13.87 27.79 4.81
CA ASN A 289 -13.93 28.09 3.39
C ASN A 289 -14.93 27.16 2.72
N VAL A 290 -16.19 27.57 2.65
CA VAL A 290 -17.27 26.77 2.05
C VAL A 290 -17.06 26.49 0.57
N GLN A 291 -16.25 27.30 -0.12
CA GLN A 291 -15.95 27.12 -1.54
C GLN A 291 -14.92 26.01 -1.80
N ALA A 292 -14.29 25.45 -0.76
CA ALA A 292 -13.37 24.32 -0.89
C ALA A 292 -14.00 23.07 -1.51
N VAL A 293 -15.34 22.97 -1.47
CA VAL A 293 -16.12 21.88 -2.06
C VAL A 293 -16.16 21.92 -3.60
N GLN A 294 -15.94 23.10 -4.21
CA GLN A 294 -16.16 23.34 -5.64
C GLN A 294 -15.42 22.37 -6.57
N PRO A 295 -14.13 22.02 -6.34
CA PRO A 295 -13.41 21.06 -7.18
C PRO A 295 -14.03 19.65 -7.18
N HIS A 296 -14.75 19.30 -6.10
CA HIS A 296 -15.33 17.98 -5.88
C HIS A 296 -16.80 17.88 -6.29
N MET A 297 -17.46 19.01 -6.59
CA MET A 297 -18.89 19.05 -6.92
C MET A 297 -19.25 18.11 -8.08
N GLY A 298 -18.43 18.07 -9.13
CA GLY A 298 -18.68 17.20 -10.29
C GLY A 298 -18.56 15.70 -10.00
N LYS A 299 -17.95 15.30 -8.87
CA LYS A 299 -17.95 13.90 -8.42
C LYS A 299 -19.18 13.59 -7.56
N CYS A 300 -19.64 14.55 -6.78
CA CYS A 300 -20.83 14.38 -5.94
C CYS A 300 -22.13 14.54 -6.72
N PHE A 301 -22.14 15.34 -7.79
CA PHE A 301 -23.31 15.65 -8.61
C PHE A 301 -22.95 15.57 -10.09
N ASP A 302 -23.74 14.81 -10.85
CA ASP A 302 -23.56 14.68 -12.30
C ASP A 302 -23.89 15.98 -13.04
N GLY A 303 -24.98 16.66 -12.65
CA GLY A 303 -25.46 17.89 -13.28
C GLY A 303 -24.95 19.20 -12.68
N ILE A 304 -24.12 19.17 -11.62
CA ILE A 304 -23.62 20.38 -10.95
C ILE A 304 -22.10 20.40 -11.02
N ARG A 305 -21.55 21.35 -11.77
CA ARG A 305 -20.11 21.59 -11.84
C ARG A 305 -19.64 22.57 -10.77
N ARG A 306 -20.43 23.60 -10.47
CA ARG A 306 -20.16 24.55 -9.40
C ARG A 306 -21.45 25.10 -8.80
N LEU A 307 -21.35 25.64 -7.59
CA LEU A 307 -22.38 26.46 -6.97
C LEU A 307 -22.04 27.94 -7.10
N ASP A 308 -23.06 28.78 -7.22
CA ASP A 308 -22.92 30.23 -7.23
C ASP A 308 -23.07 30.77 -5.81
N PHE A 309 -21.99 31.31 -5.25
CA PHE A 309 -21.95 31.94 -3.93
C PHE A 309 -22.03 33.47 -3.98
N GLY A 310 -22.19 34.06 -5.18
CA GLY A 310 -22.11 35.50 -5.40
C GLY A 310 -20.67 36.03 -5.39
N ASP A 311 -20.54 37.36 -5.41
CA ASP A 311 -19.24 38.03 -5.60
C ASP A 311 -18.36 38.08 -4.34
N ASP A 312 -18.94 37.88 -3.14
CA ASP A 312 -18.16 37.88 -1.89
C ASP A 312 -17.51 36.51 -1.67
N PRO A 313 -16.17 36.41 -1.63
CA PRO A 313 -15.47 35.15 -1.36
C PRO A 313 -15.80 34.52 -0.01
N ARG A 314 -16.34 35.30 0.94
CA ARG A 314 -16.76 34.83 2.27
C ARG A 314 -18.26 34.55 2.36
N SER A 315 -18.99 34.74 1.26
CA SER A 315 -20.41 34.42 1.21
C SER A 315 -20.63 32.94 1.49
N ILE A 316 -21.62 32.69 2.33
CA ILE A 316 -22.16 31.35 2.59
C ILE A 316 -23.54 31.17 1.94
N ASP A 317 -24.06 32.19 1.27
CA ASP A 317 -25.33 32.12 0.55
C ASP A 317 -25.11 31.39 -0.77
N ILE A 318 -26.04 30.48 -1.12
CA ILE A 318 -25.99 29.70 -2.35
C ILE A 318 -27.16 30.15 -3.23
N PHE A 319 -26.86 30.79 -4.35
CA PHE A 319 -27.86 31.42 -5.23
C PHE A 319 -28.33 30.50 -6.35
N ALA A 320 -27.41 29.74 -6.93
CA ALA A 320 -27.66 28.91 -8.11
C ALA A 320 -26.73 27.71 -8.20
N MET A 321 -27.14 26.72 -8.98
CA MET A 321 -26.28 25.65 -9.47
C MET A 321 -25.88 25.95 -10.92
N ILE A 322 -24.66 25.57 -11.28
CA ILE A 322 -24.10 25.80 -12.61
C ILE A 322 -23.59 24.46 -13.17
N SER A 323 -24.03 24.10 -14.38
CA SER A 323 -23.65 22.86 -15.06
C SER A 323 -22.25 22.93 -15.68
N GLY A 324 -21.74 21.81 -16.20
CA GLY A 324 -20.45 21.77 -16.92
C GLY A 324 -20.44 22.60 -18.21
N GLU A 325 -21.61 22.80 -18.79
CA GLU A 325 -21.88 23.56 -20.01
C GLU A 325 -22.07 25.05 -19.74
N GLY A 326 -22.14 25.45 -18.46
CA GLY A 326 -22.36 26.83 -18.03
C GLY A 326 -23.83 27.23 -17.92
N GLU A 327 -24.77 26.28 -17.96
CA GLU A 327 -26.18 26.56 -17.68
C GLU A 327 -26.37 26.85 -16.19
N GLN A 328 -27.12 27.90 -15.86
CA GLN A 328 -27.33 28.34 -14.49
C GLN A 328 -28.81 28.22 -14.09
N VAL A 329 -29.07 27.57 -12.95
CA VAL A 329 -30.42 27.38 -12.40
C VAL A 329 -30.45 27.88 -10.96
N SER A 330 -31.36 28.81 -10.65
CA SER A 330 -31.51 29.35 -9.30
C SER A 330 -32.05 28.31 -8.31
N LEU A 331 -31.47 28.27 -7.11
CA LEU A 331 -31.82 27.36 -6.01
C LEU A 331 -32.75 28.01 -4.98
N GLY A 332 -33.47 29.08 -5.37
CA GLY A 332 -34.41 29.77 -4.51
C GLY A 332 -33.74 30.71 -3.49
N LYS A 333 -34.51 31.12 -2.47
CA LYS A 333 -34.08 32.07 -1.44
C LYS A 333 -33.74 31.33 -0.15
N ASN A 334 -32.69 31.77 0.55
CA ASN A 334 -32.27 31.31 1.89
C ASN A 334 -31.49 29.99 1.97
N LEU A 335 -30.97 29.46 0.87
CA LEU A 335 -30.05 28.32 0.93
C LEU A 335 -28.66 28.81 1.37
N LYS A 336 -28.12 28.25 2.45
CA LYS A 336 -26.83 28.68 3.02
C LYS A 336 -25.95 27.48 3.36
N ALA A 337 -24.66 27.56 3.05
CA ALA A 337 -23.63 26.62 3.46
C ALA A 337 -23.26 26.81 4.95
N ARG A 338 -24.19 26.51 5.85
CA ARG A 338 -24.01 26.69 7.30
C ARG A 338 -23.94 25.36 8.04
N GLY A 339 -22.92 25.24 8.89
CA GLY A 339 -22.72 24.07 9.73
C GLY A 339 -22.04 22.94 8.96
N ASN A 340 -22.42 21.71 9.25
CA ASN A 340 -21.78 20.54 8.68
C ASN A 340 -21.98 20.43 7.15
N VAL A 341 -20.91 20.04 6.45
CA VAL A 341 -20.90 19.95 4.98
C VAL A 341 -21.90 18.96 4.41
N GLU A 342 -22.04 17.79 5.04
CA GLU A 342 -23.00 16.78 4.64
C GLU A 342 -24.44 17.31 4.70
N LYS A 343 -24.75 18.18 5.67
CA LYS A 343 -26.10 18.67 5.89
C LYS A 343 -26.51 19.69 4.83
N TRP A 344 -25.68 20.71 4.62
CA TRP A 344 -26.05 21.74 3.65
C TRP A 344 -25.95 21.23 2.21
N LEU A 345 -25.14 20.20 1.92
CA LEU A 345 -25.17 19.52 0.61
C LEU A 345 -26.48 18.74 0.39
N CYS A 346 -27.05 18.12 1.43
CA CYS A 346 -28.41 17.56 1.35
C CYS A 346 -29.47 18.66 1.11
N ASP A 347 -29.29 19.84 1.70
CA ASP A 347 -30.17 20.98 1.45
C ASP A 347 -30.05 21.48 0.00
N VAL A 348 -28.83 21.49 -0.57
CA VAL A 348 -28.58 21.77 -2.00
C VAL A 348 -29.28 20.75 -2.88
N GLU A 349 -29.17 19.46 -2.58
CA GLU A 349 -29.86 18.39 -3.34
C GLU A 349 -31.38 18.55 -3.30
N SER A 350 -31.94 18.81 -2.12
CA SER A 350 -33.37 19.05 -1.93
C SER A 350 -33.83 20.28 -2.72
N SER A 351 -33.05 21.37 -2.67
CA SER A 351 -33.35 22.60 -3.42
C SER A 351 -33.20 22.42 -4.93
N MET A 352 -32.22 21.66 -5.40
CA MET A 352 -32.05 21.29 -6.80
C MET A 352 -33.31 20.58 -7.32
N ILE A 353 -33.75 19.53 -6.64
CA ILE A 353 -34.94 18.77 -7.03
C ILE A 353 -36.19 19.67 -7.03
N GLY A 354 -36.37 20.46 -5.96
CA GLY A 354 -37.51 21.38 -5.85
C GLY A 354 -37.53 22.45 -6.95
N SER A 355 -36.37 23.02 -7.27
CA SER A 355 -36.22 24.06 -8.29
C SER A 355 -36.48 23.50 -9.68
N LEU A 356 -35.96 22.31 -10.00
CA LEU A 356 -36.21 21.64 -11.29
C LEU A 356 -37.68 21.23 -11.44
N ARG A 357 -38.33 20.71 -10.39
CA ARG A 357 -39.78 20.41 -10.40
C ARG A 357 -40.61 21.66 -10.63
N LYS A 358 -40.27 22.77 -9.97
CA LYS A 358 -40.95 24.05 -10.15
C LYS A 358 -40.78 24.56 -11.59
N LEU A 359 -39.57 24.52 -12.13
CA LEU A 359 -39.30 24.96 -13.49
C LEU A 359 -39.95 24.04 -14.53
N ALA A 360 -40.02 22.73 -14.29
CA ALA A 360 -40.73 21.80 -15.16
C ALA A 360 -42.23 22.14 -15.25
N ARG A 361 -42.88 22.46 -14.13
CA ARG A 361 -44.28 22.92 -14.11
C ARG A 361 -44.47 24.23 -14.88
N LEU A 362 -43.63 25.23 -14.60
CA LEU A 362 -43.70 26.53 -15.28
C LEU A 362 -43.43 26.39 -16.78
N GLY A 363 -42.45 25.57 -17.15
CA GLY A 363 -42.14 25.24 -18.54
C GLY A 363 -43.31 24.55 -19.23
N TYR A 364 -43.95 23.57 -18.58
CA TYR A 364 -45.13 22.90 -19.13
C TYR A 364 -46.30 23.86 -19.36
N SER A 365 -46.61 24.73 -18.40
CA SER A 365 -47.69 25.73 -18.55
C SER A 365 -47.40 26.76 -19.64
N SER A 366 -46.17 27.26 -19.72
CA SER A 366 -45.78 28.29 -20.70
C SER A 366 -45.61 27.75 -22.13
N TYR A 367 -45.42 26.45 -22.32
CA TYR A 367 -45.17 25.85 -23.64
C TYR A 367 -46.26 26.18 -24.68
N SER A 368 -47.51 26.28 -24.25
CA SER A 368 -48.65 26.59 -25.13
C SER A 368 -48.93 28.09 -25.25
N GLU A 369 -48.29 28.94 -24.45
CA GLU A 369 -48.56 30.38 -24.37
C GLU A 369 -47.72 31.21 -25.37
N GLU A 370 -46.58 30.68 -25.80
CA GLU A 370 -45.67 31.36 -26.73
C GLU A 370 -45.23 30.44 -27.89
N PRO A 371 -44.73 30.99 -29.01
CA PRO A 371 -44.22 30.18 -30.10
C PRO A 371 -43.05 29.28 -29.66
N ARG A 372 -43.10 27.99 -30.01
CA ARG A 372 -42.08 26.99 -29.64
C ARG A 372 -40.65 27.47 -29.90
N ALA A 373 -40.39 28.10 -31.05
CA ALA A 373 -39.07 28.61 -31.41
C ALA A 373 -38.52 29.71 -30.47
N GLN A 374 -39.39 30.44 -29.77
CA GLN A 374 -38.99 31.43 -28.75
C GLN A 374 -38.88 30.76 -27.38
N TRP A 375 -39.85 29.91 -27.03
CA TRP A 375 -39.90 29.18 -25.76
C TRP A 375 -38.61 28.39 -25.48
N VAL A 376 -38.09 27.69 -26.49
CA VAL A 376 -36.87 26.87 -26.38
C VAL A 376 -35.59 27.66 -26.06
N LEU A 377 -35.60 28.98 -26.19
CA LEU A 377 -34.44 29.84 -25.93
C LEU A 377 -34.37 30.37 -24.49
N HIS A 378 -35.49 30.35 -23.76
CA HIS A 378 -35.60 30.94 -22.42
C HIS A 378 -35.70 29.91 -21.30
N GLN A 379 -35.82 28.63 -21.66
CA GLN A 379 -35.93 27.53 -20.70
C GLN A 379 -34.62 26.75 -20.62
N PRO A 380 -34.28 26.17 -19.44
CA PRO A 380 -33.14 25.26 -19.31
C PRO A 380 -33.21 24.09 -20.30
N ALA A 381 -32.07 23.69 -20.86
CA ALA A 381 -31.97 22.74 -21.95
C ALA A 381 -32.65 21.40 -21.66
N GLN A 382 -32.45 20.86 -20.45
CA GLN A 382 -33.09 19.60 -20.06
C GLN A 382 -34.62 19.73 -19.98
N LEU A 383 -35.13 20.88 -19.52
CA LEU A 383 -36.57 21.13 -19.44
C LEU A 383 -37.19 21.30 -20.82
N VAL A 384 -36.48 21.96 -21.73
CA VAL A 384 -36.88 22.07 -23.13
C VAL A 384 -37.14 20.71 -23.74
N ILE A 385 -36.21 19.77 -23.55
CA ILE A 385 -36.32 18.41 -24.06
C ILE A 385 -37.49 17.68 -23.41
N VAL A 386 -37.56 17.67 -22.07
CA VAL A 386 -38.58 16.92 -21.32
C VAL A 386 -39.99 17.40 -21.65
N VAL A 387 -40.23 18.71 -21.62
CA VAL A 387 -41.56 19.26 -21.92
C VAL A 387 -41.93 19.02 -23.38
N SER A 388 -40.99 19.19 -24.33
CA SER A 388 -41.25 18.88 -25.74
C SER A 388 -41.66 17.41 -25.94
N GLN A 389 -41.03 16.48 -25.22
CA GLN A 389 -41.38 15.06 -25.26
C GLN A 389 -42.77 14.79 -24.69
N ILE A 390 -43.17 15.45 -23.59
CA ILE A 390 -44.51 15.32 -23.01
C ILE A 390 -45.58 15.77 -24.02
N PHE A 391 -45.40 16.95 -24.62
CA PHE A 391 -46.35 17.46 -25.61
C PHE A 391 -46.37 16.61 -26.89
N TRP A 392 -45.21 16.09 -27.31
CA TRP A 392 -45.16 15.17 -28.44
C TRP A 392 -45.93 13.88 -28.15
N CYS A 393 -45.74 13.25 -26.98
CA CYS A 393 -46.48 12.05 -26.58
C CYS A 393 -48.00 12.32 -26.53
N ALA A 394 -48.40 13.44 -25.93
CA ALA A 394 -49.80 13.83 -25.85
C ALA A 394 -50.45 14.03 -27.23
N ALA A 395 -49.73 14.65 -28.18
CA ALA A 395 -50.22 14.87 -29.53
C ALA A 395 -50.32 13.56 -30.34
N VAL A 396 -49.35 12.64 -30.21
CA VAL A 396 -49.41 11.32 -30.84
C VAL A 396 -50.58 10.50 -30.28
N GLU A 397 -50.76 10.47 -28.96
CA GLU A 397 -51.90 9.76 -28.35
C GLU A 397 -53.25 10.37 -28.70
N ALA A 398 -53.33 11.70 -28.84
CA ALA A 398 -54.53 12.38 -29.31
C ALA A 398 -54.85 11.99 -30.77
N ALA A 399 -53.82 11.90 -31.62
CA ALA A 399 -53.98 11.44 -33.00
C ALA A 399 -54.42 9.97 -33.08
N LEU A 400 -53.84 9.07 -32.25
CA LEU A 400 -54.24 7.67 -32.17
C LEU A 400 -55.68 7.48 -31.65
N LYS A 401 -56.18 8.39 -30.82
CA LYS A 401 -57.57 8.36 -30.30
C LYS A 401 -58.58 9.00 -31.26
N ALA A 402 -58.13 9.59 -32.37
CA ALA A 402 -59.02 10.22 -33.35
C ALA A 402 -59.82 9.17 -34.15
N SER A 403 -60.94 9.59 -34.74
CA SER A 403 -61.80 8.69 -35.54
C SER A 403 -61.07 8.11 -36.76
N ASP A 404 -60.15 8.88 -37.35
CA ASP A 404 -59.19 8.42 -38.36
C ASP A 404 -57.77 8.69 -37.87
N ALA A 405 -57.22 7.70 -37.17
CA ALA A 405 -55.88 7.79 -36.58
C ALA A 405 -54.78 8.04 -37.63
N LEU A 406 -54.87 7.43 -38.81
CA LEU A 406 -53.82 7.56 -39.83
C LEU A 406 -53.84 8.95 -40.48
N ALA A 407 -55.02 9.51 -40.74
CA ALA A 407 -55.13 10.89 -41.19
C ALA A 407 -54.58 11.86 -40.12
N ALA A 408 -54.99 11.70 -38.86
CA ALA A 408 -54.56 12.56 -37.76
C ALA A 408 -53.03 12.50 -37.51
N LEU A 409 -52.44 11.31 -37.56
CA LEU A 409 -50.97 11.13 -37.45
C LEU A 409 -50.25 11.78 -38.63
N THR A 410 -50.80 11.68 -39.84
CA THR A 410 -50.22 12.31 -41.06
C THR A 410 -50.24 13.83 -40.96
N ASP A 411 -51.34 14.42 -40.48
CA ASP A 411 -51.44 15.86 -40.25
C ASP A 411 -50.46 16.33 -39.16
N TYR A 412 -50.32 15.55 -38.08
CA TYR A 412 -49.36 15.85 -37.03
C TYR A 412 -47.90 15.73 -37.52
N LEU A 413 -47.60 14.77 -38.40
CA LEU A 413 -46.28 14.64 -39.03
C LEU A 413 -45.92 15.89 -39.83
N GLN A 414 -46.86 16.48 -40.57
CA GLN A 414 -46.63 17.74 -41.28
C GLN A 414 -46.34 18.90 -40.32
N THR A 415 -47.01 18.93 -39.17
CA THR A 415 -46.75 19.92 -38.11
C THR A 415 -45.34 19.74 -37.54
N ASN A 416 -44.93 18.50 -37.27
CA ASN A 416 -43.60 18.20 -36.74
C ASN A 416 -42.48 18.59 -37.73
N ILE A 417 -42.66 18.30 -39.03
CA ILE A 417 -41.74 18.72 -40.09
C ILE A 417 -41.60 20.25 -40.15
N LYS A 418 -42.71 20.98 -40.04
CA LYS A 418 -42.69 22.46 -40.00
C LYS A 418 -41.93 23.00 -38.80
N GLN A 419 -42.23 22.49 -37.60
CA GLN A 419 -41.53 22.89 -36.37
C GLN A 419 -40.02 22.58 -36.44
N LEU A 420 -39.65 21.42 -36.98
CA LEU A 420 -38.25 21.05 -37.17
C LEU A 420 -37.52 22.00 -38.15
N ALA A 421 -38.18 22.43 -39.22
CA ALA A 421 -37.64 23.40 -40.15
C ALA A 421 -37.44 24.78 -39.48
N GLU A 422 -38.37 25.19 -38.61
CA GLU A 422 -38.25 26.42 -37.82
C GLU A 422 -37.06 26.37 -36.86
N LEU A 423 -36.91 25.29 -36.08
CA LEU A 423 -35.78 25.09 -35.18
C LEU A 423 -34.44 25.03 -35.95
N THR A 424 -34.42 24.38 -37.11
CA THR A 424 -33.24 24.33 -37.98
C THR A 424 -32.85 25.73 -38.49
N ARG A 425 -33.84 26.55 -38.85
CA ARG A 425 -33.60 27.96 -39.23
C ARG A 425 -33.06 28.76 -38.04
N LEU A 426 -33.60 28.54 -36.85
CA LEU A 426 -33.18 29.21 -35.63
C LEU A 426 -31.72 28.91 -35.28
N VAL A 427 -31.30 27.63 -35.36
CA VAL A 427 -29.91 27.21 -35.09
C VAL A 427 -28.89 27.85 -36.03
N ARG A 428 -29.28 28.16 -37.26
CA ARG A 428 -28.43 28.84 -38.25
C ARG A 428 -28.27 30.34 -37.98
N GLY A 429 -29.08 30.90 -37.08
CA GLY A 429 -29.00 32.30 -36.68
C GLY A 429 -27.92 32.59 -35.62
N GLU A 430 -27.98 33.81 -35.10
CA GLU A 430 -27.12 34.23 -33.99
C GLU A 430 -27.68 33.72 -32.67
N LEU A 431 -26.89 32.87 -32.00
CA LEU A 431 -27.24 32.24 -30.73
C LEU A 431 -26.01 32.16 -29.83
N THR A 432 -26.25 32.16 -28.52
CA THR A 432 -25.23 31.82 -27.53
C THR A 432 -24.75 30.38 -27.75
N GLN A 433 -23.53 30.08 -27.29
CA GLN A 433 -22.99 28.73 -27.41
C GLN A 433 -23.87 27.70 -26.69
N LEU A 434 -24.43 28.07 -25.53
CA LEU A 434 -25.33 27.22 -24.76
C LEU A 434 -26.63 26.94 -25.54
N ASN A 435 -27.31 27.98 -26.04
CA ASN A 435 -28.56 27.81 -26.79
C ASN A 435 -28.35 27.01 -28.07
N ARG A 436 -27.21 27.20 -28.76
CA ARG A 436 -26.88 26.42 -29.95
C ARG A 436 -26.72 24.92 -29.64
N ARG A 437 -26.07 24.58 -28.51
CA ARG A 437 -25.92 23.18 -28.05
C ARG A 437 -27.27 22.59 -27.63
N SER A 438 -28.05 23.33 -26.84
CA SER A 438 -29.39 22.93 -26.40
C SER A 438 -30.30 22.63 -27.60
N LEU A 439 -30.35 23.53 -28.59
CA LEU A 439 -31.14 23.32 -29.79
C LEU A 439 -30.64 22.16 -30.65
N ALA A 440 -29.32 21.95 -30.76
CA ALA A 440 -28.79 20.81 -31.49
C ALA A 440 -29.23 19.47 -30.85
N ALA A 441 -29.23 19.40 -29.52
CA ALA A 441 -29.73 18.24 -28.79
C ALA A 441 -31.25 18.06 -29.01
N LEU A 442 -32.04 19.13 -28.89
CA LEU A 442 -33.47 19.09 -29.15
C LEU A 442 -33.80 18.64 -30.58
N ILE A 443 -33.13 19.19 -31.59
CA ILE A 443 -33.32 18.84 -33.01
C ILE A 443 -33.04 17.35 -33.23
N THR A 444 -31.99 16.82 -32.61
CA THR A 444 -31.65 15.39 -32.71
C THR A 444 -32.80 14.52 -32.19
N ILE A 445 -33.39 14.90 -31.06
CA ILE A 445 -34.52 14.21 -30.45
C ILE A 445 -35.79 14.38 -31.30
N ASP A 446 -36.06 15.58 -31.83
CA ASP A 446 -37.21 15.85 -32.69
C ASP A 446 -37.14 15.09 -34.02
N VAL A 447 -35.96 14.95 -34.62
CA VAL A 447 -35.76 14.11 -35.82
C VAL A 447 -36.15 12.66 -35.52
N HIS A 448 -35.71 12.13 -34.38
CA HIS A 448 -36.08 10.78 -33.97
C HIS A 448 -37.60 10.66 -33.73
N ALA A 449 -38.21 11.62 -33.05
CA ALA A 449 -39.64 11.69 -32.80
C ALA A 449 -40.46 11.74 -34.10
N ARG A 450 -40.00 12.50 -35.10
CA ARG A 450 -40.57 12.52 -36.45
C ARG A 450 -40.48 11.15 -37.14
N ASP A 451 -39.34 10.49 -37.02
CA ASP A 451 -39.11 9.20 -37.67
C ASP A 451 -39.95 8.09 -37.05
N ILE A 452 -40.12 8.10 -35.72
CA ILE A 452 -41.09 7.24 -35.02
C ILE A 452 -42.50 7.49 -35.58
N LEU A 453 -42.92 8.75 -35.68
CA LEU A 453 -44.24 9.09 -36.18
C LEU A 453 -44.46 8.60 -37.63
N ALA A 454 -43.46 8.74 -38.50
CA ALA A 454 -43.50 8.21 -39.85
C ALA A 454 -43.59 6.67 -39.89
N ASP A 455 -42.90 5.98 -38.97
CA ASP A 455 -42.96 4.52 -38.84
C ASP A 455 -44.34 4.05 -38.33
N LEU A 456 -44.94 4.73 -37.35
CA LEU A 456 -46.31 4.45 -36.88
C LEU A 456 -47.33 4.53 -38.03
N ILE A 457 -47.22 5.57 -38.86
CA ILE A 457 -48.08 5.74 -40.05
C ILE A 457 -47.84 4.60 -41.04
N LYS A 458 -46.57 4.27 -41.32
CA LYS A 458 -46.20 3.20 -42.26
C LYS A 458 -46.70 1.83 -41.80
N ARG A 459 -46.67 1.55 -40.50
CA ARG A 459 -47.16 0.31 -39.89
C ARG A 459 -48.67 0.27 -39.75
N GLY A 460 -49.35 1.40 -39.92
CA GLY A 460 -50.80 1.47 -39.83
C GLY A 460 -51.30 1.42 -38.39
N THR A 461 -50.54 1.94 -37.42
CA THR A 461 -50.92 1.97 -36.00
C THR A 461 -52.13 2.86 -35.77
N LYS A 462 -53.16 2.32 -35.08
CA LYS A 462 -54.46 2.97 -34.88
C LYS A 462 -54.89 3.08 -33.43
N ASP A 463 -54.24 2.39 -32.51
CA ASP A 463 -54.59 2.42 -31.09
C ASP A 463 -53.37 2.64 -30.18
N THR A 464 -53.60 3.30 -29.05
CA THR A 464 -52.54 3.55 -28.06
C THR A 464 -52.03 2.27 -27.37
N ASN A 465 -52.74 1.15 -27.43
CA ASN A 465 -52.30 -0.13 -26.86
C ASN A 465 -51.50 -0.98 -27.85
N GLU A 466 -51.34 -0.54 -29.09
CA GLU A 466 -50.52 -1.26 -30.08
C GLU A 466 -49.04 -1.22 -29.71
N PHE A 467 -48.36 -2.33 -30.00
CA PHE A 467 -46.99 -2.57 -29.57
C PHE A 467 -46.02 -1.50 -30.12
N GLU A 468 -46.25 -1.03 -31.33
CA GLU A 468 -45.45 -0.05 -32.05
C GLU A 468 -45.35 1.29 -31.29
N TRP A 469 -46.44 1.70 -30.64
CA TRP A 469 -46.45 2.86 -29.75
C TRP A 469 -45.96 2.49 -28.35
N GLN A 470 -46.38 1.33 -27.85
CA GLN A 470 -46.02 0.86 -26.52
C GLN A 470 -44.50 0.66 -26.35
N MET A 471 -43.77 0.27 -27.39
CA MET A 471 -42.32 0.08 -27.33
C MET A 471 -41.53 1.40 -27.19
N GLN A 472 -42.15 2.56 -27.42
CA GLN A 472 -41.49 3.87 -27.29
C GLN A 472 -41.46 4.34 -25.83
N LEU A 473 -40.48 5.18 -25.50
CA LEU A 473 -40.48 5.92 -24.23
C LEU A 473 -41.58 7.00 -24.30
N ARG A 474 -42.47 7.01 -23.31
CA ARG A 474 -43.59 7.95 -23.25
C ARG A 474 -43.49 8.82 -22.02
N TYR A 475 -43.57 10.12 -22.22
CA TYR A 475 -43.38 11.13 -21.19
C TYR A 475 -44.72 11.76 -20.82
N TYR A 476 -44.99 11.87 -19.53
CA TYR A 476 -46.23 12.41 -18.98
C TYR A 476 -45.92 13.37 -17.83
N LEU A 477 -46.83 14.31 -17.59
CA LEU A 477 -46.86 15.08 -16.36
C LEU A 477 -48.02 14.57 -15.51
N GLU A 478 -47.73 13.88 -14.40
CA GLU A 478 -48.71 13.27 -13.51
C GLU A 478 -48.44 13.69 -12.07
N ASN A 479 -49.46 14.18 -11.36
CA ASN A 479 -49.34 14.63 -9.96
C ASN A 479 -48.15 15.60 -9.73
N GLU A 480 -47.94 16.53 -10.65
CA GLU A 480 -46.83 17.48 -10.64
C GLU A 480 -45.42 16.91 -10.87
N ASP A 481 -45.30 15.61 -11.12
CA ASP A 481 -44.05 14.93 -11.46
C ASP A 481 -44.01 14.50 -12.93
N VAL A 482 -42.82 14.50 -13.51
CA VAL A 482 -42.60 13.95 -14.86
C VAL A 482 -42.44 12.44 -14.74
N VAL A 483 -43.33 11.70 -15.38
CA VAL A 483 -43.35 10.24 -15.40
C VAL A 483 -42.94 9.74 -16.78
N VAL A 484 -41.96 8.85 -16.84
CA VAL A 484 -41.55 8.18 -18.07
C VAL A 484 -42.04 6.74 -18.04
N ARG A 485 -42.84 6.34 -19.01
CA ARG A 485 -43.31 4.97 -19.19
C ARG A 485 -42.53 4.29 -20.29
N GLN A 486 -42.16 3.04 -20.02
CA GLN A 486 -41.58 2.10 -20.97
C GLN A 486 -42.40 0.82 -20.90
N VAL A 487 -42.46 0.04 -21.98
CA VAL A 487 -42.99 -1.34 -21.90
C VAL A 487 -42.19 -2.12 -20.87
N GLY A 488 -42.86 -2.53 -19.79
CA GLY A 488 -42.31 -3.50 -18.86
C GLY A 488 -42.14 -4.84 -19.57
N LYS A 489 -41.05 -5.56 -19.29
CA LYS A 489 -41.06 -7.00 -19.51
C LYS A 489 -42.20 -7.57 -18.67
N ALA A 490 -43.21 -8.14 -19.34
CA ALA A 490 -44.21 -8.97 -18.69
C ALA A 490 -43.54 -10.15 -17.98
#